data_AF-A0A9D1WF13-F1
#
_entry.id   AF-A0A9D1WF13-F1
#
_cell.length_a   1.000
_cell.length_b   1.000
_cell.length_c   1.000
_cell.angle_alpha   90.00
_cell.angle_beta   90.00
_cell.angle_gamma   90.00
#
_symmetry.space_group_name_H-M   'P 1'
#
loop_
_entity.id
_entity.type
_entity.pdbx_description
1 polymer ?
#
loop_
_entity_poly.entity_id
_entity_poly.type
_entity_poly.pdbx_seq_one_letter_code
_entity_poly.pdbx_strand_id
1 'polypeptide(L)'
;QGNRNASDGIAFAQTAEGAMDEISSMLQKIRTLAVQAATGTNTQDDRLAINKEAESLVSEISRIAKQTTYGGKKILEGADDGTITMYINGDTTAGKLELQVGANSGDKIAFDVANFVFSELAAAVTASDLGGQKGFGTSEGAWLNLSMASEASDVISIMDAMIKFTDAQRADLGAIQNRLESSIRNQSNIATNESDARSRIRDADFAEESANLSQQSIIQQAAASMLMQANTRPQLALSLLG
;
A
#
# COMPACT_ATOMS: atom_id res chain seq x y z
N GLN A 1 3.98 -11.51 -9.86
CA GLN A 1 3.04 -11.26 -8.74
C GLN A 1 3.39 -9.97 -8.01
N GLY A 2 4.67 -9.77 -7.65
CA GLY A 2 5.16 -8.61 -6.89
C GLY A 2 4.68 -7.23 -7.37
N ASN A 3 4.88 -6.91 -8.65
CA ASN A 3 4.38 -5.66 -9.24
C ASN A 3 2.87 -5.47 -9.09
N ARG A 4 2.06 -6.53 -9.22
CA ARG A 4 0.60 -6.44 -9.05
C ARG A 4 0.24 -6.16 -7.60
N ASN A 5 0.85 -6.86 -6.64
CA ASN A 5 0.65 -6.61 -5.22
C ASN A 5 1.07 -5.17 -4.82
N ALA A 6 2.16 -4.67 -5.41
CA ALA A 6 2.59 -3.29 -5.20
C ALA A 6 1.60 -2.28 -5.80
N SER A 7 1.05 -2.55 -6.99
CA SER A 7 -0.02 -1.73 -7.59
C SER A 7 -1.31 -1.73 -6.75
N ASP A 8 -1.70 -2.87 -6.19
CA ASP A 8 -2.85 -2.96 -5.28
C ASP A 8 -2.60 -2.15 -4.01
N GLY A 9 -1.36 -2.16 -3.50
CA GLY A 9 -0.92 -1.31 -2.40
C GLY A 9 -1.03 0.19 -2.66
N ILE A 10 -0.67 0.62 -3.87
CA ILE A 10 -0.83 2.03 -4.30
C ILE A 10 -2.31 2.39 -4.36
N ALA A 11 -3.15 1.53 -4.94
CA ALA A 11 -4.60 1.77 -5.02
C ALA A 11 -5.25 1.83 -3.62
N PHE A 12 -4.81 0.99 -2.69
CA PHE A 12 -5.20 1.06 -1.29
C PHE A 12 -4.81 2.42 -0.68
N ALA A 13 -3.55 2.83 -0.82
CA ALA A 13 -3.05 4.08 -0.25
C ALA A 13 -3.79 5.30 -0.82
N GLN A 14 -4.10 5.32 -2.12
CA GLN A 14 -4.88 6.37 -2.77
C GLN A 14 -6.33 6.42 -2.27
N THR A 15 -6.95 5.27 -2.03
CA THR A 15 -8.30 5.20 -1.47
C THR A 15 -8.34 5.74 -0.04
N ALA A 16 -7.34 5.39 0.77
CA ALA A 16 -7.18 5.91 2.12
C ALA A 16 -6.92 7.43 2.12
N GLU A 17 -6.00 7.89 1.28
CA GLU A 17 -5.66 9.31 1.15
C GLU A 17 -6.88 10.15 0.73
N GLY A 18 -7.64 9.73 -0.28
CA GLY A 18 -8.84 10.46 -0.71
C GLY A 18 -9.89 10.61 0.40
N ALA A 19 -10.06 9.58 1.25
CA ALA A 19 -10.95 9.68 2.40
C ALA A 19 -10.39 10.59 3.51
N MET A 20 -9.06 10.59 3.72
CA MET A 20 -8.40 11.50 4.67
C MET A 20 -8.48 12.97 4.22
N ASP A 21 -8.50 13.24 2.92
CA ASP A 21 -8.65 14.60 2.36
C ASP A 21 -10.02 15.20 2.69
N GLU A 22 -11.08 14.40 2.57
CA GLU A 22 -12.43 14.80 2.97
C GLU A 22 -12.52 15.02 4.49
N ILE A 23 -11.88 14.16 5.29
CA ILE A 23 -11.80 14.32 6.75
C ILE A 23 -11.08 15.62 7.11
N SER A 24 -9.91 15.89 6.52
CA SER A 24 -9.15 17.13 6.75
C SER A 24 -9.96 18.37 6.39
N SER A 25 -10.68 18.34 5.26
CA SER A 25 -11.57 19.43 4.82
C SER A 25 -12.71 19.69 5.80
N MET A 26 -13.31 18.64 6.38
CA MET A 26 -14.34 18.77 7.41
C MET A 26 -13.78 19.27 8.74
N LEU A 27 -12.61 18.80 9.17
CA LEU A 27 -11.92 19.30 10.36
C LEU A 27 -11.62 20.80 10.24
N GLN A 28 -11.19 21.27 9.07
CA GLN A 28 -11.01 22.70 8.80
C GLN A 28 -12.32 23.51 8.86
N LYS A 29 -13.44 22.93 8.40
CA LYS A 29 -14.76 23.54 8.58
C LYS A 29 -15.16 23.63 10.05
N ILE A 30 -15.00 22.55 10.82
CA ILE A 30 -15.26 22.55 12.28
C ILE A 30 -14.39 23.59 12.98
N ARG A 31 -13.11 23.71 12.60
CA ARG A 31 -12.21 24.76 13.10
C ARG A 31 -12.76 26.17 12.82
N THR A 32 -13.28 26.41 11.62
CA THR A 32 -13.87 27.71 11.25
C THR A 32 -15.11 28.02 12.08
N LEU A 33 -15.97 27.01 12.29
CA LEU A 33 -17.14 27.10 13.17
C LEU A 33 -16.73 27.36 14.64
N ALA A 34 -15.65 26.73 15.11
CA ALA A 34 -15.12 26.96 16.45
C ALA A 34 -14.58 28.39 16.62
N VAL A 35 -13.86 28.92 15.61
CA VAL A 35 -13.44 30.33 15.58
C VAL A 35 -14.65 31.26 15.62
N GLN A 36 -15.71 30.96 14.85
CA GLN A 36 -16.96 31.72 14.90
C GLN A 36 -17.54 31.67 16.32
N ALA A 37 -17.73 30.49 16.90
CA ALA A 37 -18.28 30.32 18.26
C ALA A 37 -17.45 31.00 19.36
N ALA A 38 -16.13 31.10 19.18
CA ALA A 38 -15.22 31.79 20.10
C ALA A 38 -15.32 33.33 20.04
N THR A 39 -15.91 33.91 18.99
CA THR A 39 -16.11 35.36 18.93
C THR A 39 -17.14 35.82 19.97
N GLY A 40 -16.77 36.84 20.76
CA GLY A 40 -17.57 37.31 21.91
C GLY A 40 -18.89 38.01 21.57
N THR A 41 -19.22 38.17 20.29
CA THR A 41 -20.45 38.82 19.81
C THR A 41 -21.63 37.88 19.62
N ASN A 42 -21.40 36.55 19.65
CA ASN A 42 -22.46 35.57 19.45
C ASN A 42 -23.34 35.40 20.69
N THR A 43 -24.63 35.21 20.47
CA THR A 43 -25.56 34.84 21.54
C THR A 43 -25.39 33.35 21.91
N GLN A 44 -26.03 32.90 22.98
CA GLN A 44 -26.02 31.49 23.34
C GLN A 44 -26.76 30.63 22.31
N ASP A 45 -27.84 31.15 21.73
CA ASP A 45 -28.60 30.45 20.68
C ASP A 45 -27.78 30.32 19.39
N ASP A 46 -27.00 31.35 19.01
CA ASP A 46 -26.09 31.28 17.86
C ASP A 46 -25.01 30.22 18.07
N ARG A 47 -24.43 30.15 19.28
CA ARG A 47 -23.44 29.12 19.63
C ARG A 47 -24.02 27.71 19.60
N LEU A 48 -25.27 27.52 20.04
CA LEU A 48 -25.95 26.24 19.96
C LEU A 48 -26.22 25.81 18.51
N ALA A 49 -26.58 26.76 17.63
CA ALA A 49 -26.76 26.48 16.20
C ALA A 49 -25.44 26.07 15.53
N ILE A 50 -24.35 26.79 15.82
CA ILE A 50 -23.00 26.45 15.35
C ILE A 50 -22.55 25.08 15.88
N ASN A 51 -22.84 24.76 17.15
CA ASN A 51 -22.50 23.47 17.74
C ASN A 51 -23.20 22.32 17.00
N LYS A 52 -24.47 22.50 16.65
CA LYS A 52 -25.24 21.50 15.89
C LYS A 52 -24.69 21.25 14.48
N GLU A 53 -24.18 22.30 13.83
CA GLU A 53 -23.48 22.16 12.55
C GLU A 53 -22.16 21.38 12.72
N ALA A 54 -21.38 21.69 13.75
CA ALA A 54 -20.16 20.97 14.06
C ALA A 54 -20.41 19.48 14.40
N GLU A 55 -21.45 19.17 15.19
CA GLU A 55 -21.86 17.79 15.49
C GLU A 55 -22.23 17.01 14.22
N SER A 56 -22.89 17.65 13.26
CA SER A 56 -23.23 17.03 11.97
C SER A 56 -21.97 16.69 11.17
N LEU A 57 -20.98 17.58 11.16
CA LEU A 57 -19.68 17.33 10.51
C LEU A 57 -18.89 16.21 11.20
N VAL A 58 -18.96 16.10 12.53
CA VAL A 58 -18.32 15.00 13.30
C VAL A 58 -18.96 13.66 12.98
N SER A 59 -20.28 13.61 12.92
CA SER A 59 -21.01 12.42 12.51
C SER A 59 -20.61 12.01 11.09
N GLU A 60 -20.39 12.97 10.21
CA GLU A 60 -19.96 12.72 8.84
C GLU A 60 -18.51 12.23 8.76
N ILE A 61 -17.58 12.82 9.51
CA ILE A 61 -16.20 12.32 9.65
C ILE A 61 -16.22 10.86 10.13
N SER A 62 -17.02 10.58 11.17
CA SER A 62 -17.18 9.22 11.70
C SER A 62 -17.79 8.29 10.66
N ARG A 63 -18.76 8.75 9.86
CA ARG A 63 -19.32 7.98 8.76
C ARG A 63 -18.27 7.67 7.70
N ILE A 64 -17.45 8.63 7.27
CA ILE A 64 -16.39 8.41 6.29
C ILE A 64 -15.38 7.39 6.82
N ALA A 65 -14.89 7.55 8.06
CA ALA A 65 -13.97 6.60 8.66
C ALA A 65 -14.56 5.16 8.70
N LYS A 66 -15.84 5.03 9.06
CA LYS A 66 -16.55 3.74 9.13
C LYS A 66 -17.03 3.20 7.79
N GLN A 67 -17.09 4.01 6.73
CA GLN A 67 -17.62 3.56 5.43
C GLN A 67 -16.55 3.36 4.37
N THR A 68 -15.37 3.97 4.51
CA THR A 68 -14.25 3.78 3.59
C THR A 68 -13.78 2.32 3.62
N THR A 69 -13.89 1.67 2.45
CA THR A 69 -13.49 0.27 2.27
C THR A 69 -12.61 0.10 1.05
N TYR A 70 -11.71 -0.86 1.12
CA TYR A 70 -10.93 -1.34 -0.02
C TYR A 70 -10.98 -2.87 -0.02
N GLY A 71 -11.30 -3.49 -1.15
CA GLY A 71 -11.44 -4.95 -1.25
C GLY A 71 -12.45 -5.55 -0.26
N GLY A 72 -13.47 -4.78 0.13
CA GLY A 72 -14.51 -5.19 1.10
C GLY A 72 -14.10 -5.09 2.58
N LYS A 73 -12.89 -4.60 2.89
CA LYS A 73 -12.40 -4.40 4.26
C LYS A 73 -12.41 -2.92 4.63
N LYS A 74 -12.71 -2.62 5.89
CA LYS A 74 -12.65 -1.27 6.46
C LYS A 74 -11.20 -0.89 6.71
N ILE A 75 -10.82 0.32 6.27
CA ILE A 75 -9.41 0.72 6.23
C ILE A 75 -9.06 1.86 7.20
N LEU A 76 -10.09 2.56 7.73
CA LEU A 76 -9.94 3.74 8.59
C LEU A 76 -10.63 3.61 9.96
N GLU A 77 -11.36 2.51 10.22
CA GLU A 77 -12.25 2.37 11.37
C GLU A 77 -11.55 1.88 12.67
N GLY A 78 -10.30 1.41 12.60
CA GLY A 78 -9.77 0.64 13.74
C GLY A 78 -10.43 -0.73 13.86
N ALA A 79 -9.89 -1.59 14.73
CA ALA A 79 -10.73 -2.55 15.43
C ALA A 79 -11.37 -1.82 16.63
N ASP A 80 -12.44 -2.42 17.17
CA ASP A 80 -13.21 -1.89 18.31
C ASP A 80 -12.39 -1.72 19.62
N ASP A 81 -11.10 -2.08 19.64
CA ASP A 81 -10.17 -1.91 20.78
C ASP A 81 -9.19 -0.72 20.64
N GLY A 82 -9.36 0.12 19.60
CA GLY A 82 -8.46 1.24 19.30
C GLY A 82 -7.24 0.87 18.45
N THR A 83 -7.11 -0.38 17.98
CA THR A 83 -6.03 -0.81 17.08
C THR A 83 -6.58 -1.37 15.78
N ILE A 84 -6.07 -0.96 14.61
CA ILE A 84 -6.60 -1.41 13.30
C ILE A 84 -6.38 -2.91 13.07
N THR A 85 -7.45 -3.72 13.01
CA THR A 85 -7.38 -5.07 12.43
C THR A 85 -7.82 -5.03 10.97
N MET A 86 -6.86 -5.00 10.05
CA MET A 86 -7.13 -5.33 8.65
C MET A 86 -6.38 -6.59 8.23
N TYR A 87 -7.14 -7.67 8.06
CA TYR A 87 -6.66 -9.02 7.78
C TYR A 87 -6.06 -9.15 6.38
N ILE A 88 -4.76 -9.44 6.31
CA ILE A 88 -4.15 -10.21 5.22
C ILE A 88 -3.27 -11.30 5.85
N ASN A 89 -3.52 -12.57 5.53
CA ASN A 89 -2.82 -13.78 6.01
C ASN A 89 -3.10 -14.27 7.46
N GLY A 90 -4.30 -14.09 8.00
CA GLY A 90 -4.78 -14.89 9.15
C GLY A 90 -4.07 -14.67 10.49
N ASP A 91 -3.29 -13.61 10.65
CA ASP A 91 -2.72 -13.20 11.93
C ASP A 91 -3.60 -12.08 12.55
N THR A 92 -3.95 -12.25 13.82
CA THR A 92 -4.95 -11.47 14.59
C THR A 92 -4.33 -10.29 15.35
N THR A 93 -3.20 -9.76 14.87
CA THR A 93 -2.53 -8.62 15.53
C THR A 93 -2.83 -7.35 14.76
N ALA A 94 -3.47 -6.41 15.44
CA ALA A 94 -3.78 -5.11 14.91
C ALA A 94 -2.52 -4.30 14.55
N GLY A 95 -2.57 -3.58 13.42
CA GLY A 95 -1.75 -2.38 13.21
C GLY A 95 -0.81 -2.35 12.01
N LYS A 96 -0.53 -3.46 11.30
CA LYS A 96 0.44 -3.43 10.19
C LYS A 96 -0.10 -4.06 8.91
N LEU A 97 -0.28 -3.24 7.87
CA LEU A 97 -0.54 -3.75 6.53
C LEU A 97 0.79 -4.16 5.90
N GLU A 98 1.01 -5.47 5.80
CA GLU A 98 2.18 -6.01 5.11
C GLU A 98 1.84 -6.38 3.66
N LEU A 99 2.46 -5.69 2.72
CA LEU A 99 2.39 -6.04 1.30
C LEU A 99 3.61 -6.86 0.91
N GLN A 100 3.39 -8.09 0.47
CA GLN A 100 4.42 -8.90 -0.19
C GLN A 100 4.67 -8.33 -1.58
N VAL A 101 5.71 -7.52 -1.73
CA VAL A 101 6.04 -6.85 -2.99
C VAL A 101 7.04 -7.64 -3.81
N GLY A 102 7.89 -8.49 -3.22
CA GLY A 102 8.86 -9.29 -3.97
C GLY A 102 8.41 -10.72 -4.26
N ALA A 103 9.22 -11.44 -5.05
CA ALA A 103 8.98 -12.85 -5.39
C ALA A 103 9.44 -13.82 -4.28
N ASN A 104 10.32 -13.37 -3.39
CA ASN A 104 10.89 -14.19 -2.31
C ASN A 104 10.21 -13.91 -0.97
N SER A 105 10.17 -14.93 -0.11
CA SER A 105 9.67 -14.77 1.27
C SER A 105 10.47 -13.70 2.01
N GLY A 106 9.78 -12.71 2.59
CA GLY A 106 10.41 -11.63 3.36
C GLY A 106 10.54 -10.30 2.62
N ASP A 107 10.32 -10.25 1.30
CA ASP A 107 10.26 -9.01 0.53
C ASP A 107 8.93 -8.27 0.75
N LYS A 108 8.71 -7.83 1.99
CA LYS A 108 7.50 -7.16 2.45
C LYS A 108 7.73 -5.68 2.69
N ILE A 109 6.74 -4.87 2.34
CA ILE A 109 6.64 -3.47 2.78
C ILE A 109 5.49 -3.41 3.78
N ALA A 110 5.84 -3.16 5.05
CA ALA A 110 4.88 -2.90 6.11
C ALA A 110 4.58 -1.41 6.18
N PHE A 111 3.31 -1.08 6.43
CA PHE A 111 2.89 0.26 6.76
C PHE A 111 1.62 0.26 7.58
N ASP A 112 1.47 1.34 8.33
CA ASP A 112 0.43 1.47 9.34
C ASP A 112 -0.50 2.59 8.87
N VAL A 113 -1.81 2.32 8.91
CA VAL A 113 -2.84 3.34 8.80
C VAL A 113 -3.36 3.55 10.22
N ALA A 114 -3.62 4.79 10.62
CA ALA A 114 -4.21 5.10 11.92
C ALA A 114 -5.74 5.06 11.91
N ASN A 115 -6.36 4.98 13.09
CA ASN A 115 -7.81 5.05 13.24
C ASN A 115 -8.28 6.51 13.08
N PHE A 116 -9.26 6.74 12.22
CA PHE A 116 -9.85 8.05 11.95
C PHE A 116 -11.29 8.20 12.45
N VAL A 117 -11.82 7.22 13.20
CA VAL A 117 -13.07 7.44 13.94
C VAL A 117 -12.83 8.62 14.89
N PHE A 118 -13.73 9.61 14.87
CA PHE A 118 -13.49 10.89 15.53
C PHE A 118 -13.17 10.76 17.03
N SER A 119 -13.78 9.81 17.73
CA SER A 119 -13.49 9.53 19.15
C SER A 119 -12.06 9.04 19.41
N GLU A 120 -11.50 8.27 18.48
CA GLU A 120 -10.14 7.71 18.56
C GLU A 120 -9.11 8.73 18.07
N LEU A 121 -9.45 9.50 17.04
CA LEU A 121 -8.65 10.65 16.59
C LEU A 121 -8.52 11.69 17.72
N ALA A 122 -9.59 11.92 18.46
CA ALA A 122 -9.62 12.75 19.66
C ALA A 122 -8.80 12.16 20.82
N ALA A 123 -8.78 10.83 20.98
CA ALA A 123 -7.99 10.15 22.01
C ALA A 123 -6.49 10.11 21.67
N ALA A 124 -6.14 10.10 20.38
CA ALA A 124 -4.77 10.18 19.89
C ALA A 124 -4.13 11.56 20.17
N VAL A 125 -4.94 12.60 20.37
CA VAL A 125 -4.47 13.93 20.79
C VAL A 125 -4.32 13.95 22.31
N THR A 126 -3.06 13.94 22.78
CA THR A 126 -2.77 13.94 24.21
C THR A 126 -2.83 15.35 24.81
N ALA A 127 -2.98 15.47 26.13
CA ALA A 127 -2.93 16.76 26.82
C ALA A 127 -1.59 17.52 26.59
N SER A 128 -0.51 16.80 26.25
CA SER A 128 0.77 17.38 25.85
C SER A 128 0.74 18.05 24.47
N ASP A 129 -0.02 17.50 23.51
CA ASP A 129 -0.19 18.08 22.17
C ASP A 129 -1.03 19.37 22.22
N LEU A 130 -1.83 19.51 23.27
CA LEU A 130 -2.75 20.61 23.56
C LEU A 130 -2.17 21.67 24.53
N GLY A 131 -0.89 21.58 24.90
CA GLY A 131 -0.26 22.55 25.81
C GLY A 131 -0.87 22.58 27.22
N GLY A 132 -1.45 21.47 27.69
CA GLY A 132 -2.07 21.36 29.02
C GLY A 132 -3.54 21.78 29.09
N GLN A 133 -4.18 22.08 27.96
CA GLN A 133 -5.64 22.29 27.91
C GLN A 133 -6.39 20.96 28.14
N LYS A 134 -7.63 21.03 28.68
CA LYS A 134 -8.42 19.83 28.97
C LYS A 134 -8.76 19.12 27.66
N GLY A 135 -8.22 17.91 27.49
CA GLY A 135 -8.67 16.97 26.45
C GLY A 135 -10.14 16.60 26.66
N PHE A 136 -10.80 16.17 25.58
CA PHE A 136 -12.21 15.79 25.56
C PHE A 136 -12.62 14.94 26.78
N GLY A 137 -13.77 15.26 27.36
CA GLY A 137 -14.39 14.39 28.36
C GLY A 137 -14.71 13.04 27.72
N THR A 138 -14.17 11.96 28.28
CA THR A 138 -14.36 10.57 27.83
C THR A 138 -15.77 10.02 28.09
N SER A 139 -16.78 10.89 28.25
CA SER A 139 -18.17 10.50 28.46
C SER A 139 -18.92 10.62 27.15
N GLU A 140 -19.52 9.53 26.69
CA GLU A 140 -20.43 9.48 25.55
C GLU A 140 -21.39 10.68 25.57
N GLY A 141 -21.32 11.52 24.53
CA GLY A 141 -22.38 12.50 24.26
C GLY A 141 -21.98 13.96 24.06
N ALA A 142 -20.73 14.37 24.27
CA ALA A 142 -20.31 15.73 23.93
C ALA A 142 -18.84 15.78 23.47
N TRP A 143 -18.56 15.19 22.30
CA TRP A 143 -17.24 15.26 21.65
C TRP A 143 -16.92 16.64 21.06
N LEU A 144 -17.79 17.63 21.26
CA LEU A 144 -17.61 19.03 20.91
C LEU A 144 -18.56 19.85 21.77
N ASN A 145 -18.03 20.86 22.45
CA ASN A 145 -18.84 21.84 23.15
C ASN A 145 -18.43 23.24 22.68
N LEU A 146 -19.19 23.78 21.73
CA LEU A 146 -19.05 25.15 21.26
C LEU A 146 -20.00 26.12 21.98
N SER A 147 -20.67 25.67 23.04
CA SER A 147 -21.67 26.46 23.77
C SER A 147 -21.07 27.59 24.60
N MET A 148 -19.77 27.49 24.94
CA MET A 148 -19.01 28.52 25.66
C MET A 148 -17.75 28.94 24.90
N ALA A 149 -17.41 30.24 24.95
CA ALA A 149 -16.26 30.79 24.23
C ALA A 149 -14.89 30.22 24.71
N SER A 150 -14.77 29.87 25.99
CA SER A 150 -13.57 29.20 26.52
C SER A 150 -13.39 27.80 25.94
N GLU A 151 -14.48 27.03 25.84
CA GLU A 151 -14.46 25.66 25.29
C GLU A 151 -14.27 25.68 23.76
N ALA A 152 -14.81 26.68 23.07
CA ALA A 152 -14.58 26.87 21.64
C ALA A 152 -13.10 27.10 21.31
N SER A 153 -12.34 27.74 22.21
CA SER A 153 -10.89 27.93 22.04
C SER A 153 -10.12 26.61 22.19
N ASP A 154 -10.53 25.75 23.13
CA ASP A 154 -9.96 24.40 23.27
C ASP A 154 -10.25 23.55 22.03
N VAL A 155 -11.47 23.63 21.48
CA VAL A 155 -11.84 22.94 20.23
C VAL A 155 -10.92 23.35 19.06
N ILE A 156 -10.53 24.62 18.94
CA ILE A 156 -9.61 25.07 17.88
C ILE A 156 -8.26 24.35 18.01
N SER A 157 -7.67 24.31 19.21
CA SER A 157 -6.41 23.60 19.47
C SER A 157 -6.50 22.12 19.11
N ILE A 158 -7.63 21.48 19.43
CA ILE A 158 -7.87 20.06 19.13
C ILE A 158 -8.03 19.84 17.62
N MET A 159 -8.79 20.67 16.92
CA MET A 159 -8.90 20.58 15.45
C MET A 159 -7.53 20.75 14.79
N ASP A 160 -6.69 21.67 15.28
CA ASP A 160 -5.33 21.88 14.77
C ASP A 160 -4.45 20.65 15.00
N ALA A 161 -4.57 19.97 16.14
CA ALA A 161 -3.87 18.72 16.40
C ALA A 161 -4.36 17.56 15.50
N MET A 162 -5.67 17.43 15.30
CA MET A 162 -6.26 16.40 14.44
C MET A 162 -5.92 16.60 12.97
N ILE A 163 -5.88 17.84 12.49
CA ILE A 163 -5.41 18.18 11.14
C ILE A 163 -3.94 17.79 10.99
N LYS A 164 -3.07 18.16 11.93
CA LYS A 164 -1.65 17.76 11.91
C LYS A 164 -1.45 16.24 11.88
N PHE A 165 -2.23 15.50 12.67
CA PHE A 165 -2.19 14.05 12.67
C PHE A 165 -2.61 13.47 11.32
N THR A 166 -3.70 13.98 10.75
CA THR A 166 -4.18 13.59 9.42
C THR A 166 -3.14 13.86 8.34
N ASP A 167 -2.51 15.04 8.38
CA ASP A 167 -1.46 15.43 7.43
C ASP A 167 -0.20 14.55 7.58
N ALA A 168 0.18 14.17 8.80
CA ALA A 168 1.29 13.25 9.04
C ALA A 168 1.01 11.86 8.43
N GLN A 169 -0.20 11.33 8.65
CA GLN A 169 -0.60 10.05 8.08
C GLN A 169 -0.66 10.07 6.55
N ARG A 170 -1.10 11.17 5.94
CA ARG A 170 -1.07 11.37 4.49
C ARG A 170 0.36 11.43 3.96
N ALA A 171 1.27 12.11 4.66
CA ALA A 171 2.68 12.17 4.30
C ALA A 171 3.32 10.77 4.31
N ASP A 172 3.00 9.95 5.31
CA ASP A 172 3.46 8.56 5.38
C ASP A 172 2.92 7.72 4.20
N LEU A 173 1.62 7.83 3.90
CA LEU A 173 1.01 7.17 2.73
C LEU A 173 1.66 7.62 1.41
N GLY A 174 1.98 8.90 1.25
CA GLY A 174 2.71 9.42 0.10
C GLY A 174 4.13 8.85 0.01
N ALA A 175 4.85 8.72 1.13
CA ALA A 175 6.15 8.08 1.17
C ALA A 175 6.07 6.59 0.77
N ILE A 176 5.02 5.89 1.18
CA ILE A 176 4.77 4.50 0.81
C ILE A 176 4.46 4.37 -0.67
N GLN A 177 3.63 5.25 -1.24
CA GLN A 177 3.36 5.29 -2.68
C GLN A 177 4.69 5.42 -3.47
N ASN A 178 5.55 6.36 -3.08
CA ASN A 178 6.88 6.54 -3.70
C ASN A 178 7.77 5.29 -3.58
N ARG A 179 7.76 4.63 -2.42
CA ARG A 179 8.51 3.37 -2.20
C ARG A 179 7.97 2.24 -3.07
N LEU A 180 6.64 2.08 -3.15
CA LEU A 180 5.98 1.06 -3.98
C LEU A 180 6.27 1.29 -5.46
N GLU A 181 6.18 2.53 -5.95
CA GLU A 181 6.55 2.87 -7.33
C GLU A 181 8.02 2.57 -7.64
N SER A 182 8.93 2.89 -6.72
CA SER A 182 10.34 2.55 -6.87
C SER A 182 10.57 1.04 -6.90
N SER A 183 9.85 0.30 -6.06
CA SER A 183 9.89 -1.17 -6.07
C SER A 183 9.38 -1.73 -7.40
N ILE A 184 8.29 -1.19 -7.96
CA ILE A 184 7.75 -1.59 -9.26
C ILE A 184 8.78 -1.35 -10.37
N ARG A 185 9.40 -0.16 -10.41
CA ARG A 185 10.43 0.17 -11.41
C ARG A 185 11.63 -0.78 -11.30
N ASN A 186 12.10 -1.05 -10.09
CA ASN A 186 13.21 -1.97 -9.86
C ASN A 186 12.87 -3.40 -10.30
N GLN A 187 11.69 -3.90 -9.93
CA GLN A 187 11.24 -5.24 -10.32
C GLN A 187 11.01 -5.37 -11.82
N SER A 188 10.53 -4.32 -12.49
CA SER A 188 10.43 -4.30 -13.95
C SER A 188 11.80 -4.45 -14.60
N ASN A 189 12.81 -3.72 -14.12
CA ASN A 189 14.18 -3.82 -14.63
C ASN A 189 14.78 -5.21 -14.38
N ILE A 190 14.58 -5.77 -13.19
CA ILE A 190 15.05 -7.13 -12.86
C ILE A 190 14.37 -8.15 -13.76
N ALA A 191 13.06 -8.05 -13.98
CA ALA A 191 12.32 -8.97 -14.84
C ALA A 191 12.80 -8.91 -16.30
N THR A 192 13.10 -7.73 -16.83
CA THR A 192 13.69 -7.58 -18.17
C THR A 192 15.08 -8.21 -18.25
N ASN A 193 15.96 -7.90 -17.29
CA ASN A 193 17.31 -8.47 -17.26
C ASN A 193 17.30 -10.00 -17.11
N GLU A 194 16.40 -10.54 -16.27
CA GLU A 194 16.25 -11.98 -16.11
C GLU A 194 15.70 -12.64 -17.38
N SER A 195 14.73 -12.02 -18.04
CA SER A 195 14.20 -12.48 -19.33
C SER A 195 15.30 -12.53 -20.39
N ASP A 196 16.11 -11.48 -20.49
CA ASP A 196 17.23 -11.40 -21.44
C ASP A 196 18.31 -12.45 -21.15
N ALA A 197 18.67 -12.62 -19.87
CA ALA A 197 19.61 -13.66 -19.44
C ALA A 197 19.08 -15.07 -19.75
N ARG A 198 17.79 -15.33 -19.47
CA ARG A 198 17.14 -16.60 -19.78
C ARG A 198 17.10 -16.86 -21.29
N SER A 199 16.84 -15.84 -22.11
CA SER A 199 16.88 -15.97 -23.58
C SER A 199 18.28 -16.35 -24.05
N ARG A 200 19.33 -15.68 -23.57
CA ARG A 200 20.72 -15.99 -23.95
C ARG A 200 21.14 -17.41 -23.56
N ILE A 201 20.74 -17.87 -22.37
CA ILE A 201 20.99 -19.24 -21.93
C ILE A 201 20.25 -20.22 -22.85
N ARG A 202 18.96 -20.00 -23.10
CA ARG A 202 18.15 -20.84 -24.00
C ARG A 202 18.71 -20.90 -25.41
N ASP A 203 19.15 -19.78 -25.95
CA ASP A 203 19.70 -19.68 -27.31
C ASP A 203 21.07 -20.38 -27.39
N ALA A 204 21.91 -20.25 -26.36
CA ALA A 204 23.19 -20.97 -26.27
C ALA A 204 23.00 -22.48 -26.15
N ASP A 205 22.10 -22.93 -25.27
CA ASP A 205 21.74 -24.34 -25.10
C ASP A 205 21.19 -24.94 -26.41
N PHE A 206 20.33 -24.18 -27.11
CA PHE A 206 19.79 -24.60 -28.41
C PHE A 206 20.87 -24.69 -29.50
N ALA A 207 21.79 -23.73 -29.53
CA ALA A 207 22.93 -23.75 -30.45
C ALA A 207 23.87 -24.93 -30.18
N GLU A 208 24.14 -25.24 -28.91
CA GLU A 208 24.96 -26.39 -28.50
C GLU A 208 24.30 -27.71 -28.91
N GLU A 209 23.01 -27.89 -28.62
CA GLU A 209 22.27 -29.10 -29.00
C GLU A 209 22.19 -29.26 -30.52
N SER A 210 21.97 -28.17 -31.26
CA SER A 210 21.95 -28.18 -32.73
C SER A 210 23.31 -28.52 -33.35
N ALA A 211 24.40 -28.06 -32.73
CA ALA A 211 25.75 -28.39 -33.15
C ALA A 211 26.09 -29.86 -32.88
N ASN A 212 25.71 -30.38 -31.70
CA ASN A 212 25.86 -31.79 -31.35
C ASN A 212 25.04 -32.70 -32.28
N LEU A 213 23.78 -32.35 -32.56
CA LEU A 213 22.93 -33.10 -33.49
C LEU A 213 23.53 -33.14 -34.90
N SER A 214 24.04 -31.99 -35.36
CA SER A 214 24.70 -31.88 -36.67
C SER A 214 26.00 -32.70 -36.71
N GLN A 215 26.81 -32.66 -35.65
CA GLN A 215 28.02 -33.48 -35.51
C GLN A 215 27.68 -34.97 -35.54
N GLN A 216 26.67 -35.41 -34.78
CA GLN A 216 26.22 -36.80 -34.76
C GLN A 216 25.71 -37.24 -36.13
N SER A 217 24.97 -36.38 -36.84
CA SER A 217 24.50 -36.66 -38.20
C SER A 217 25.65 -36.82 -39.19
N ILE A 218 26.68 -35.97 -39.11
CA ILE A 218 27.91 -36.08 -39.93
C ILE A 218 28.66 -37.37 -39.59
N ILE A 219 28.82 -37.71 -38.31
CA ILE A 219 29.47 -38.97 -37.89
C ILE A 219 28.71 -40.19 -38.42
N GLN A 220 27.37 -40.18 -38.35
CA GLN A 220 26.55 -41.28 -38.88
C GLN A 220 26.70 -41.43 -40.41
N GLN A 221 26.68 -40.33 -41.17
CA GLN A 221 26.91 -40.34 -42.61
C GLN A 221 28.35 -40.77 -42.98
N ALA A 222 29.34 -40.27 -42.25
CA ALA A 222 30.74 -40.64 -42.42
C ALA A 222 30.98 -42.12 -42.08
N ALA A 223 30.36 -42.65 -41.01
CA ALA A 223 30.42 -44.06 -40.65
C ALA A 223 29.79 -44.94 -41.73
N ALA A 224 28.66 -44.54 -42.32
CA ALA A 224 28.05 -45.25 -43.44
C ALA A 224 28.96 -45.25 -44.68
N SER A 225 29.55 -44.09 -45.02
CA SER A 225 30.49 -43.96 -46.15
C SER A 225 31.77 -44.78 -45.93
N MET A 226 32.34 -44.72 -44.73
CA MET A 226 33.50 -45.52 -44.31
C MET A 226 33.20 -47.02 -44.34
N LEU A 227 32.01 -47.46 -43.89
CA LEU A 227 31.58 -48.85 -43.98
C LEU A 227 31.45 -49.31 -45.44
N MET A 228 30.89 -48.48 -46.32
CA MET A 228 30.82 -48.79 -47.75
C MET A 228 32.22 -48.88 -48.37
N GLN A 229 33.13 -47.95 -48.05
CA GLN A 229 34.49 -47.93 -48.58
C GLN A 229 35.38 -49.05 -48.00
N ALA A 230 35.14 -49.45 -46.74
CA ALA A 230 35.77 -50.60 -46.11
C ALA A 230 35.29 -51.92 -46.73
N ASN A 231 34.03 -52.00 -47.18
CA ASN A 231 33.50 -53.18 -47.88
C ASN A 231 34.00 -53.31 -49.33
N THR A 232 34.32 -52.20 -50.02
CA THR A 232 34.79 -52.24 -51.42
C THR A 232 36.29 -52.50 -51.56
N ARG A 233 37.11 -52.13 -50.57
CA ARG A 233 38.56 -52.40 -50.54
C ARG A 233 38.92 -53.91 -50.67
N PRO A 234 38.28 -54.84 -49.93
CA PRO A 234 38.53 -56.27 -50.09
C PRO A 234 38.14 -56.80 -51.48
N GLN A 235 37.08 -56.27 -52.08
CA GLN A 235 36.61 -56.68 -53.41
C GLN A 235 37.57 -56.24 -54.52
N LEU A 236 38.12 -55.03 -54.42
CA LEU A 236 39.19 -54.54 -55.30
C LEU A 236 40.50 -55.32 -55.13
N ALA A 237 40.86 -55.69 -53.89
CA ALA A 237 42.03 -56.51 -53.62
C ALA A 237 41.89 -57.93 -54.20
N LEU A 238 40.69 -58.53 -54.14
CA LEU A 238 40.42 -59.81 -54.80
C LEU A 238 40.48 -59.71 -56.33
N SER A 239 40.01 -58.60 -56.92
CA SER A 239 40.06 -58.34 -58.36
C SER A 239 41.47 -58.12 -58.92
N LEU A 240 42.46 -57.81 -58.07
CA LEU A 240 43.86 -57.61 -58.47
C LEU A 240 44.74 -58.84 -58.23
N LEU A 241 44.23 -59.87 -57.55
CA LEU A 241 44.95 -61.11 -57.23
C LEU A 241 44.48 -62.33 -58.04
N GLY A 242 43.39 -62.21 -58.81
CA GLY A 242 42.89 -63.21 -59.75
C GLY A 242 43.00 -62.73 -61.19
#